data_AF-A0A8S3YNP6-F1
#
_entry.id   AF-A0A8S3YNP6-F1
#
_cell.length_a   1.000
_cell.length_b   1.000
_cell.length_c   1.000
_cell.angle_alpha   90.00
_cell.angle_beta   90.00
_cell.angle_gamma   90.00
#
_symmetry.space_group_name_H-M   'P 1'
#
loop_
_entity.id
_entity.type
_entity.pdbx_description
1 polymer ?
#
loop_
_entity_poly.entity_id
_entity_poly.type
_entity_poly.pdbx_seq_one_letter_code
_entity_poly.pdbx_strand_id
1 'polypeptide(L)'
;MTVLTSTCRKLDYVILRTNELYFDTQGRAHFSSPLYTASNVHAFRTLSMNRSLLVWNQLGMPFSKIIVGFTGVGRLLELVNESDFYPEAPVTSRTLRGPLYNLSSGLAYPE
;
A
#
# COMPACT_ATOMS: atom_id res chain seq x y z
N MET A 1 -2.84 -28.92 -6.97
CA MET A 1 -2.13 -28.58 -5.71
C MET A 1 -1.55 -27.20 -5.91
N THR A 2 -2.06 -26.17 -5.19
CA THR A 2 -1.65 -24.78 -5.38
C THR A 2 -0.21 -24.57 -4.91
N VAL A 3 0.54 -23.71 -5.60
CA VAL A 3 1.99 -23.52 -5.41
C VAL A 3 2.37 -23.19 -3.96
N LEU A 4 1.53 -22.48 -3.21
CA LEU A 4 1.84 -22.10 -1.83
C LEU A 4 1.58 -23.20 -0.80
N THR A 5 0.78 -24.23 -1.09
CA THR A 5 0.39 -25.23 -0.07
C THR A 5 1.57 -26.00 0.53
N SER A 6 2.61 -26.29 -0.27
CA SER A 6 3.82 -26.98 0.20
C SER A 6 4.73 -26.04 1.00
N THR A 7 4.83 -24.78 0.60
CA THR A 7 5.63 -23.74 1.27
C THR A 7 5.04 -23.38 2.64
N CYS A 8 3.71 -23.24 2.76
CA CYS A 8 3.05 -22.88 4.02
C CYS A 8 3.26 -23.90 5.14
N ARG A 9 3.52 -25.17 4.82
CA ARG A 9 3.81 -26.21 5.82
C ARG A 9 5.18 -26.03 6.47
N LYS A 10 6.12 -25.39 5.76
CA LYS A 10 7.51 -25.20 6.22
C LYS A 10 7.75 -23.87 6.94
N LEU A 11 6.79 -22.95 6.85
CA LEU A 11 6.88 -21.62 7.45
C LEU A 11 5.97 -21.53 8.68
N ASP A 12 6.46 -20.92 9.76
CA ASP A 12 5.63 -20.60 10.92
C ASP A 12 4.63 -19.49 10.57
N TYR A 13 5.13 -18.43 9.93
CA TYR A 13 4.35 -17.29 9.46
C TYR A 13 5.03 -16.61 8.26
N VAL A 14 4.26 -15.78 7.55
CA VAL A 14 4.75 -14.85 6.51
C VAL A 14 4.38 -13.43 6.87
N ILE A 15 5.29 -12.49 6.62
CA ILE A 15 4.98 -11.06 6.71
C ILE A 15 4.56 -10.60 5.33
N LEU A 16 3.28 -10.29 5.16
CA LEU A 16 2.76 -9.76 3.93
C LEU A 16 2.94 -8.25 3.91
N ARG A 17 3.86 -7.76 3.07
CA ARG A 17 4.13 -6.32 2.87
C ARG A 17 3.00 -5.68 2.08
N THR A 18 1.91 -5.32 2.77
CA THR A 18 0.77 -4.59 2.19
C THR A 18 0.90 -3.07 2.31
N ASN A 19 2.07 -2.59 2.72
CA ASN A 19 2.29 -1.22 3.14
C ASN A 19 2.82 -0.28 2.03
N GLU A 20 2.99 -0.80 0.81
CA GLU A 20 3.45 -0.06 -0.37
C GLU A 20 2.80 -0.63 -1.65
N LEU A 21 1.47 -0.72 -1.64
CA LEU A 21 0.74 -1.33 -2.76
C LEU A 21 0.82 -0.49 -4.03
N TYR A 22 1.10 0.80 -3.90
CA TYR A 22 1.25 1.71 -5.01
C TYR A 22 2.65 2.36 -4.95
N PHE A 23 3.46 2.06 -5.94
CA PHE A 23 4.74 2.71 -6.19
C PHE A 23 4.61 3.42 -7.52
N ASP A 24 4.34 4.74 -7.48
CA ASP A 24 4.47 5.76 -8.53
C ASP A 24 4.22 5.34 -10.00
N THR A 25 3.30 5.98 -10.74
CA THR A 25 3.43 6.09 -12.22
C THR A 25 2.48 7.04 -12.98
N GLN A 26 1.56 7.81 -12.37
CA GLN A 26 0.65 8.66 -13.17
C GLN A 26 0.50 10.11 -12.73
N GLY A 27 1.33 10.60 -11.80
CA GLY A 27 1.21 11.98 -11.31
C GLY A 27 -0.16 12.24 -10.68
N ARG A 28 -0.67 11.27 -9.91
CA ARG A 28 -1.95 11.37 -9.19
C ARG A 28 -1.81 10.97 -7.72
N ALA A 29 -2.59 11.61 -6.85
CA ALA A 29 -2.60 11.39 -5.42
C ALA A 29 -3.30 10.09 -5.04
N HIS A 30 -2.65 9.25 -4.22
CA HIS A 30 -3.15 7.93 -3.85
C HIS A 30 -2.75 7.57 -2.41
N PHE A 31 -3.63 6.86 -1.69
CA PHE A 31 -3.27 6.14 -0.46
C PHE A 31 -2.16 5.11 -0.71
N SER A 32 -1.16 5.07 0.18
CA SER A 32 -0.06 4.09 0.12
C SER A 32 -0.51 2.65 0.42
N SER A 33 -1.53 2.50 1.27
CA SER A 33 -1.96 1.19 1.79
C SER A 33 -3.46 1.16 2.10
N PRO A 34 -4.33 1.25 1.09
CA PRO A 34 -5.77 1.23 1.32
C PRO A 34 -6.21 -0.14 1.85
N LEU A 35 -7.00 -0.15 2.93
CA LEU A 35 -7.53 -1.39 3.51
C LEU A 35 -8.46 -2.12 2.52
N TYR A 36 -9.29 -1.36 1.80
CA TYR A 36 -10.26 -1.86 0.82
C TYR A 36 -10.08 -1.20 -0.54
N THR A 37 -10.50 -1.89 -1.59
CA THR A 37 -10.58 -1.33 -2.95
C THR A 37 -11.65 -0.25 -3.02
N ALA A 38 -11.42 0.79 -3.82
CA ALA A 38 -12.40 1.82 -4.11
C ALA A 38 -12.70 1.80 -5.61
N SER A 39 -13.98 1.64 -5.99
CA SER A 39 -14.38 1.51 -7.39
C SER A 39 -14.25 2.83 -8.17
N ASN A 40 -14.37 3.95 -7.47
CA ASN A 40 -14.23 5.31 -7.99
C ASN A 40 -12.78 5.78 -8.11
N VAL A 41 -11.80 5.01 -7.66
CA VAL A 41 -10.37 5.34 -7.75
C VAL A 41 -9.69 4.30 -8.63
N HIS A 42 -9.26 4.70 -9.82
CA HIS A 42 -8.63 3.82 -10.79
C HIS A 42 -7.46 3.03 -10.21
N ALA A 43 -6.59 3.69 -9.42
CA ALA A 43 -5.46 3.05 -8.75
C ALA A 43 -5.83 1.92 -7.77
N PHE A 44 -7.05 1.91 -7.23
CA PHE A 44 -7.49 0.99 -6.17
C PHE A 44 -8.58 0.01 -6.60
N ARG A 45 -8.78 -0.19 -7.91
CA ARG A 45 -9.75 -1.18 -8.39
C ARG A 45 -9.34 -2.62 -8.06
N THR A 46 -8.04 -2.88 -7.92
CA THR A 46 -7.51 -4.23 -7.68
C THR A 46 -6.51 -4.30 -6.51
N LEU A 47 -5.92 -3.17 -6.11
CA LEU A 47 -4.87 -3.11 -5.10
C LEU A 47 -5.43 -2.63 -3.76
N SER A 48 -5.53 -3.55 -2.80
CA SER A 48 -5.89 -3.27 -1.40
C SER A 48 -5.35 -4.33 -0.47
N MET A 49 -5.18 -4.00 0.82
CA MET A 49 -4.73 -4.95 1.83
C MET A 49 -5.68 -6.17 1.90
N ASN A 50 -6.99 -5.94 1.92
CA ASN A 50 -7.99 -7.00 1.95
C ASN A 50 -7.87 -7.95 0.74
N ARG A 51 -7.75 -7.40 -0.47
CA ARG A 51 -7.62 -8.22 -1.69
C ARG A 51 -6.33 -9.05 -1.65
N SER A 52 -5.22 -8.46 -1.21
CA SER A 52 -3.95 -9.18 -1.06
C SER A 52 -4.09 -10.38 -0.12
N LEU A 53 -4.70 -10.20 1.06
CA LEU A 53 -4.92 -11.29 2.02
C LEU A 53 -5.79 -12.41 1.44
N LEU A 54 -6.89 -12.05 0.77
CA LEU A 54 -7.78 -13.02 0.13
C LEU A 54 -7.07 -13.84 -0.95
N VAL A 55 -6.22 -13.20 -1.77
CA VAL A 55 -5.44 -13.90 -2.81
C VAL A 55 -4.46 -14.89 -2.18
N TRP A 56 -3.73 -14.49 -1.14
CA TRP A 56 -2.81 -15.39 -0.44
C TRP A 56 -3.53 -16.60 0.17
N ASN A 57 -4.70 -16.38 0.76
CA ASN A 57 -5.51 -17.46 1.30
C ASN A 57 -6.06 -18.39 0.21
N GLN A 58 -6.54 -17.85 -0.91
CA GLN A 58 -6.98 -18.65 -2.08
C GLN A 58 -5.85 -19.50 -2.67
N LEU A 59 -4.61 -19.02 -2.60
CA LEU A 59 -3.43 -19.78 -3.01
C LEU A 59 -2.98 -20.82 -1.97
N GLY A 60 -3.62 -20.88 -0.79
CA GLY A 60 -3.43 -21.92 0.21
C GLY A 60 -2.63 -21.51 1.44
N MET A 61 -2.39 -20.21 1.67
CA MET A 61 -1.80 -19.71 2.92
C MET A 61 -2.88 -19.48 3.98
N PRO A 62 -2.89 -20.21 5.11
CA PRO A 62 -3.86 -19.98 6.17
C PRO A 62 -3.76 -18.57 6.75
N PHE A 63 -4.89 -17.90 7.02
CA PHE A 63 -4.89 -16.57 7.65
C PHE A 63 -4.13 -16.53 8.98
N SER A 64 -4.16 -17.61 9.76
CA SER A 64 -3.43 -17.72 11.04
C SER A 64 -1.90 -17.67 10.88
N LYS A 65 -1.38 -17.83 9.66
CA LYS A 65 0.04 -17.73 9.33
C LYS A 65 0.42 -16.43 8.64
N ILE A 66 -0.51 -15.49 8.45
CA ILE A 66 -0.24 -14.22 7.78
C ILE A 66 -0.14 -13.10 8.81
N ILE A 67 1.03 -12.46 8.87
CA ILE A 67 1.25 -11.21 9.59
C ILE A 67 1.06 -10.06 8.60
N VAL A 68 0.12 -9.17 8.90
CA VAL A 68 -0.16 -8.00 8.07
C VAL A 68 0.90 -6.93 8.32
N GLY A 69 1.62 -6.56 7.27
CA GLY A 69 2.58 -5.45 7.32
C GLY A 69 1.87 -4.11 7.43
N PHE A 70 2.22 -3.34 8.46
CA PHE A 70 1.78 -1.96 8.66
C PHE A 70 2.99 -1.02 8.56
N THR A 71 2.76 0.21 8.12
CA THR A 71 3.81 1.24 8.04
C THR A 71 3.39 2.47 8.82
N GLY A 72 4.33 3.02 9.60
CA GLY A 72 4.22 4.35 10.19
C GLY A 72 4.70 5.44 9.22
N VAL A 73 4.94 5.13 7.95
CA VAL A 73 5.43 6.07 6.94
C VAL A 73 4.39 6.26 5.84
N GLY A 74 4.04 7.51 5.57
CA GLY A 74 3.20 7.94 4.44
C GLY A 74 4.01 8.66 3.38
N ARG A 75 3.42 8.85 2.19
CA ARG A 75 4.00 9.68 1.13
C ARG A 75 3.51 11.11 1.28
N LEU A 76 4.41 12.07 1.08
CA LEU A 76 4.07 13.48 0.99
C LEU A 76 4.13 13.91 -0.47
N LEU A 77 2.97 14.30 -0.99
CA LEU A 77 2.77 14.67 -2.39
C LEU A 77 2.43 16.16 -2.48
N GLU A 78 2.87 16.79 -3.56
CA GLU A 78 2.53 18.18 -3.88
C GLU A 78 1.46 18.18 -4.97
N LEU A 79 0.27 18.70 -4.65
CA LEU A 79 -0.84 18.81 -5.59
C LEU A 79 -0.53 19.87 -6.66
N VAL A 80 -0.96 19.64 -7.90
CA VAL A 80 -0.87 20.67 -8.96
C VAL A 80 -1.83 21.83 -8.71
N ASN A 81 -2.99 21.54 -8.10
CA ASN A 81 -3.99 22.52 -7.71
C ASN A 81 -4.45 22.19 -6.28
N GLU A 82 -4.19 23.08 -5.33
CA GLU A 82 -4.55 22.87 -3.92
C GLU A 82 -6.07 22.80 -3.68
N SER A 83 -6.88 23.31 -4.62
CA SER A 83 -8.34 23.17 -4.57
C SER A 83 -8.84 21.78 -5.00
N ASP A 84 -7.98 20.95 -5.60
CA ASP A 84 -8.26 19.57 -5.97
C ASP A 84 -7.46 18.62 -5.05
N PHE A 85 -8.03 18.30 -3.89
CA PHE A 85 -7.38 17.51 -2.83
C PHE A 85 -7.96 16.11 -2.65
N TYR A 86 -8.79 15.66 -3.59
CA TYR A 86 -9.39 14.33 -3.53
C TYR A 86 -8.42 13.24 -4.01
N PRO A 87 -8.65 11.96 -3.66
CA PRO A 87 -7.93 10.86 -4.28
C PRO A 87 -7.98 10.95 -5.81
N GLU A 88 -6.85 10.66 -6.46
CA GLU A 88 -6.57 10.82 -7.89
C GLU A 88 -6.33 12.26 -8.38
N ALA A 89 -6.36 13.27 -7.50
CA ALA A 89 -5.96 14.62 -7.85
C ALA A 89 -4.55 14.65 -8.46
N PRO A 90 -4.29 15.48 -9.49
CA PRO A 90 -2.96 15.57 -10.08
C PRO A 90 -1.90 16.05 -9.08
N VAL A 91 -0.74 15.39 -9.08
CA VAL A 91 0.43 15.76 -8.25
C VAL A 91 1.63 16.04 -9.13
N THR A 92 2.53 16.89 -8.65
CA THR A 92 3.85 17.06 -9.26
C THR A 92 4.64 15.75 -9.13
N SER A 93 5.64 15.53 -9.98
CA SER A 93 6.51 14.34 -9.89
C SER A 93 7.41 14.33 -8.64
N ARG A 94 7.27 15.33 -7.77
CA ARG A 94 8.09 15.53 -6.59
C ARG A 94 7.46 14.85 -5.39
N THR A 95 8.16 13.86 -4.83
CA THR A 95 7.89 13.42 -3.45
C THR A 95 8.65 14.35 -2.50
N LEU A 96 7.95 14.93 -1.53
CA LEU A 96 8.53 15.81 -0.52
C LEU A 96 9.01 15.00 0.69
N ARG A 97 9.88 15.61 1.50
CA ARG A 97 10.44 15.01 2.72
C ARG A 97 9.93 15.76 3.94
N GLY A 98 9.63 15.01 5.00
CA GLY A 98 9.26 15.58 6.29
C GLY A 98 10.39 16.35 6.99
N PRO A 99 10.08 17.36 7.82
CA PRO A 99 11.07 18.18 8.51
C PRO A 99 11.85 17.44 9.62
N LEU A 100 11.24 16.47 10.31
CA LEU A 100 11.84 15.80 11.48
C LEU A 100 12.78 14.67 11.08
N TYR A 101 12.34 13.75 10.22
CA TYR A 101 13.07 12.53 9.87
C TYR A 101 13.67 12.57 8.46
N ASN A 102 13.28 13.55 7.63
CA ASN A 102 13.86 13.80 6.30
C ASN A 102 13.90 12.55 5.39
N LEU A 103 12.85 11.73 5.47
CA LEU A 103 12.75 10.49 4.71
C LEU A 103 12.53 10.78 3.22
N SER A 104 13.31 10.12 2.36
CA SER A 104 13.15 10.22 0.90
C SER A 104 11.80 9.67 0.41
N SER A 105 11.15 8.81 1.21
CA SER A 105 9.85 8.21 0.92
C SER A 105 8.66 9.02 1.39
N GLY A 106 8.85 10.12 2.13
CA GLY A 106 7.77 11.00 2.60
C GLY A 106 7.86 11.38 4.08
N LEU A 107 6.78 11.10 4.82
CA LEU A 107 6.58 11.46 6.22
C LEU A 107 6.54 10.20 7.10
N ALA A 108 7.27 10.18 8.22
CA ALA A 108 7.04 9.23 9.30
C ALA A 108 5.99 9.77 10.28
N TYR A 109 5.27 8.90 10.99
CA TYR A 109 4.57 9.29 12.20
C TYR A 109 5.61 9.42 13.34
N PRO A 110 5.65 10.51 14.11
CA PRO A 110 4.69 11.63 14.16
C PRO A 110 5.23 12.95 13.57
N GLU A 111 5.95 12.93 12.42
CA GLU A 111 6.40 14.15 11.69
C GLU A 111 5.47 15.35 11.88
#